data_AF-A0A2M8DQT3-F1
#
_entry.id   AF-A0A2M8DQT3-F1
#
_cell.length_a   1.000
_cell.length_b   1.000
_cell.length_c   1.000
_cell.angle_alpha   90.00
_cell.angle_beta   90.00
_cell.angle_gamma   90.00
#
_symmetry.space_group_name_H-M   'P 1'
#
loop_
_entity.id
_entity.type
_entity.pdbx_description
1 polymer ?
#
loop_
_entity_poly.entity_id
_entity_poly.type
_entity_poly.pdbx_seq_one_letter_code
_entity_poly.pdbx_strand_id
1 'polypeptide(L)'
;MGLFSTSIEDKLEKLYIDMFVSMGMSYSEAKQSVKQMIEESKENVKQSGEDKLPPDFVDRLLTEPRFKHKLEVGRKEGVRDEDVRWWFNMHPIERQMMMKMDEFHKTTLVVSLLQDGKEMEEALRQVEKYHPIFGDPENTKKQKGENRPLPEQLKDRINIYIEKRATNNPEQYKKDIENSSSFNALIRKEIKAGNL
;
A
#
# COMPACT_ATOMS: atom_id res chain seq x y z
N MET A 1 -36.59 -17.45 -0.49
CA MET A 1 -35.84 -16.23 -0.09
C MET A 1 -34.39 -16.44 -0.48
N GLY A 2 -33.97 -15.92 -1.64
CA GLY A 2 -32.56 -15.96 -2.07
C GLY A 2 -31.88 -14.68 -1.58
N LEU A 3 -31.01 -14.81 -0.58
CA LEU A 3 -30.23 -13.71 -0.01
C LEU A 3 -29.18 -13.28 -1.03
N PHE A 4 -29.32 -12.07 -1.59
CA PHE A 4 -28.31 -11.44 -2.44
C PHE A 4 -27.01 -11.27 -1.64
N SER A 5 -26.02 -12.15 -1.82
CA SER A 5 -24.66 -11.84 -1.36
C SER A 5 -24.07 -10.80 -2.31
N THR A 6 -23.97 -9.55 -1.87
CA THR A 6 -23.29 -8.47 -2.58
C THR A 6 -21.85 -8.91 -2.90
N SER A 7 -21.45 -8.82 -4.17
CA SER A 7 -20.11 -9.25 -4.59
C SER A 7 -19.03 -8.39 -3.93
N ILE A 8 -17.81 -8.90 -3.84
CA ILE A 8 -16.68 -8.09 -3.34
C ILE A 8 -16.46 -6.86 -4.23
N GLU A 9 -16.68 -6.98 -5.53
CA GLU A 9 -16.61 -5.88 -6.50
C GLU A 9 -17.62 -4.78 -6.18
N ASP A 10 -18.87 -5.13 -5.88
CA ASP A 10 -19.91 -4.14 -5.52
C ASP A 10 -19.57 -3.41 -4.20
N LYS A 11 -19.00 -4.13 -3.22
CA LYS A 11 -18.57 -3.54 -1.94
C LYS A 11 -17.42 -2.56 -2.15
N LEU A 12 -16.42 -2.94 -2.95
CA LEU A 12 -15.28 -2.09 -3.30
C LEU A 12 -15.75 -0.90 -4.15
N GLU A 13 -16.64 -1.11 -5.13
CA GLU A 13 -17.18 -0.02 -5.96
C GLU A 13 -17.82 1.05 -5.07
N LYS A 14 -18.71 0.65 -4.17
CA LYS A 14 -19.35 1.60 -3.25
C LYS A 14 -18.33 2.33 -2.36
N LEU A 15 -17.43 1.59 -1.70
CA LEU A 15 -16.45 2.15 -0.78
C LEU A 15 -15.57 3.21 -1.46
N TYR A 16 -15.01 2.88 -2.62
CA TYR A 16 -14.07 3.77 -3.31
C TYR A 16 -14.77 4.93 -4.03
N ILE A 17 -16.02 4.76 -4.49
CA ILE A 17 -16.81 5.88 -5.01
C ILE A 17 -17.06 6.91 -3.90
N ASP A 18 -17.54 6.46 -2.75
CA ASP A 18 -17.82 7.35 -1.61
C ASP A 18 -16.54 8.10 -1.19
N MET A 19 -15.41 7.40 -1.16
CA MET A 19 -14.11 8.00 -0.87
C MET A 19 -13.71 9.07 -1.91
N PHE A 20 -13.78 8.78 -3.21
CA PHE A 20 -13.42 9.77 -4.23
C PHE A 20 -14.36 10.96 -4.28
N VAL A 21 -15.66 10.76 -4.04
CA VAL A 21 -16.60 11.87 -3.90
C VAL A 21 -16.24 12.75 -2.71
N SER A 22 -15.83 12.15 -1.58
CA SER A 22 -15.38 12.92 -0.40
C SER A 22 -14.10 13.74 -0.68
N MET A 23 -13.30 13.34 -1.66
CA MET A 23 -12.12 14.06 -2.13
C MET A 23 -12.44 15.14 -3.18
N GLY A 24 -13.72 15.34 -3.51
CA GLY A 24 -14.18 16.41 -4.39
C GLY A 24 -14.45 16.00 -5.85
N MET A 25 -14.33 14.71 -6.19
CA MET A 25 -14.69 14.21 -7.52
C MET A 25 -16.21 14.18 -7.70
N SER A 26 -16.71 14.41 -8.92
CA SER A 26 -18.13 14.17 -9.18
C SER A 26 -18.45 12.67 -9.07
N TYR A 27 -19.69 12.34 -8.69
CA TYR A 27 -20.11 10.93 -8.59
C TYR A 27 -19.91 10.16 -9.91
N SER A 28 -20.16 10.81 -11.06
CA SER A 28 -19.97 10.19 -12.37
C SER A 28 -18.50 9.88 -12.67
N GLU A 29 -17.59 10.80 -12.36
CA GLU A 29 -16.15 10.60 -12.53
C GLU A 29 -15.63 9.54 -11.57
N ALA A 30 -15.98 9.64 -10.29
CA ALA A 30 -15.63 8.65 -9.27
C ALA A 30 -16.06 7.24 -9.68
N LYS A 31 -17.31 7.08 -10.14
CA LYS A 31 -17.82 5.80 -10.62
C LYS A 31 -17.04 5.25 -11.82
N GLN A 32 -16.69 6.10 -12.78
CA GLN A 32 -15.91 5.67 -13.93
C GLN A 32 -14.49 5.25 -13.52
N SER A 33 -13.81 6.06 -12.72
CA SER A 33 -12.45 5.79 -12.22
C SER A 33 -12.39 4.49 -11.41
N VAL A 34 -13.33 4.29 -10.49
CA VAL A 34 -13.36 3.07 -9.65
C VAL A 34 -13.61 1.82 -10.47
N LYS A 35 -14.50 1.86 -11.46
CA LYS A 35 -14.72 0.73 -12.37
C LYS A 35 -13.45 0.37 -13.14
N GLN A 36 -12.74 1.36 -13.65
CA GLN A 36 -11.47 1.14 -14.32
C GLN A 36 -10.43 0.53 -13.36
N MET A 37 -10.31 1.05 -12.14
CA MET A 37 -9.40 0.51 -11.13
C MET A 37 -9.71 -0.95 -10.78
N ILE A 38 -10.99 -1.32 -10.68
CA ILE A 38 -11.41 -2.70 -10.41
C ILE A 38 -11.04 -3.62 -11.58
N GLU A 39 -11.31 -3.22 -12.82
CA GLU A 39 -10.96 -4.03 -14.00
C GLU A 39 -9.45 -4.23 -14.14
N GLU A 40 -8.65 -3.18 -13.96
CA GLU A 40 -7.19 -3.28 -13.95
C GLU A 40 -6.70 -4.14 -12.77
N SER A 41 -7.35 -4.06 -11.61
CA SER A 41 -7.03 -4.91 -10.46
C SER A 41 -7.30 -6.39 -10.76
N LYS A 42 -8.42 -6.70 -11.43
CA LYS A 42 -8.75 -8.06 -11.87
C LYS A 42 -7.74 -8.59 -12.87
N GLU A 43 -7.28 -7.75 -13.80
CA GLU A 43 -6.23 -8.11 -14.75
C GLU A 43 -4.92 -8.43 -14.01
N ASN A 44 -4.48 -7.56 -13.10
CA ASN A 44 -3.26 -7.77 -12.30
C ASN A 44 -3.31 -9.06 -11.47
N VAL A 45 -4.46 -9.36 -10.84
CA VAL A 45 -4.67 -10.61 -10.08
C VAL A 45 -4.51 -11.83 -11.00
N LYS A 46 -5.06 -11.80 -12.22
CA LYS A 46 -4.91 -12.89 -13.19
C LYS A 46 -3.47 -13.04 -13.68
N GLN A 47 -2.80 -11.92 -13.97
CA GLN A 47 -1.42 -11.92 -14.45
C GLN A 47 -0.44 -12.43 -13.38
N SER A 48 -0.66 -12.08 -12.11
CA SER A 48 0.14 -12.56 -10.97
C SER A 48 -0.19 -14.00 -10.57
N GLY A 49 -1.33 -14.54 -11.01
CA GLY A 49 -1.83 -15.86 -10.63
C GLY A 49 -2.40 -15.92 -9.23
N GLU A 50 -2.68 -14.77 -8.61
CA GLU A 50 -3.27 -14.69 -7.27
C GLU A 50 -4.71 -15.24 -7.23
N ASP A 51 -5.40 -15.27 -8.37
CA ASP A 51 -6.71 -15.93 -8.54
C ASP A 51 -6.68 -17.44 -8.35
N LYS A 52 -5.50 -18.05 -8.44
CA LYS A 52 -5.29 -19.51 -8.36
C LYS A 52 -4.69 -19.95 -7.03
N LEU A 53 -4.52 -19.03 -6.08
CA LEU A 53 -3.99 -19.39 -4.77
C LEU A 53 -4.97 -20.31 -4.04
N PRO A 54 -4.48 -21.39 -3.41
CA PRO A 54 -5.35 -22.30 -2.69
C PRO A 54 -5.93 -21.63 -1.44
N PRO A 55 -7.10 -22.09 -0.93
CA PRO A 55 -7.72 -21.49 0.26
C PRO A 55 -6.83 -21.52 1.52
N ASP A 56 -5.95 -22.51 1.64
CA ASP A 56 -4.99 -22.68 2.73
C ASP A 56 -3.62 -22.05 2.42
N PHE A 57 -3.54 -21.16 1.42
CA PHE A 57 -2.29 -20.57 0.96
C PHE A 57 -1.49 -19.91 2.10
N VAL A 58 -2.17 -19.22 3.03
CA VAL A 58 -1.52 -18.53 4.14
C VAL A 58 -0.83 -19.51 5.08
N ASP A 59 -1.49 -20.62 5.41
CA ASP A 59 -0.93 -21.66 6.26
C ASP A 59 0.25 -22.35 5.58
N ARG A 60 0.12 -22.63 4.27
CA ARG A 60 1.23 -23.16 3.47
C ARG A 60 2.40 -22.19 3.42
N LEU A 61 2.12 -20.90 3.21
CA LEU A 61 3.13 -19.85 3.16
C LEU A 61 3.94 -19.83 4.47
N LEU A 62 3.28 -19.92 5.62
CA LEU A 62 3.89 -19.84 6.94
C LEU A 62 4.61 -21.12 7.40
N THR A 63 4.18 -22.29 6.93
CA THR A 63 4.68 -23.58 7.42
C THR A 63 5.62 -24.30 6.44
N GLU A 64 5.45 -24.12 5.13
CA GLU A 64 6.18 -24.91 4.15
C GLU A 64 7.62 -24.39 3.94
N PRO A 65 8.65 -25.25 4.00
CA PRO A 65 10.05 -24.84 3.88
C PRO A 65 10.39 -24.07 2.59
N ARG A 66 9.65 -24.32 1.50
CA ARG A 66 9.90 -23.64 0.21
C ARG A 66 9.69 -22.13 0.25
N PHE A 67 8.89 -21.62 1.20
CA PHE A 67 8.64 -20.18 1.36
C PHE A 67 9.52 -19.53 2.43
N LYS A 68 10.33 -20.32 3.14
CA LYS A 68 11.15 -19.87 4.26
C LYS A 68 12.01 -18.65 3.90
N HIS A 69 12.67 -18.67 2.75
CA HIS A 69 13.52 -17.55 2.32
C HIS A 69 12.72 -16.25 2.16
N LYS A 70 11.58 -16.28 1.45
CA LYS A 70 10.74 -15.09 1.24
C LYS A 70 10.19 -14.54 2.57
N LEU A 71 9.82 -15.42 3.50
CA LEU A 71 9.41 -15.02 4.84
C LEU A 71 10.56 -14.43 5.66
N GLU A 72 11.76 -15.00 5.58
CA GLU A 72 12.93 -14.47 6.25
C GLU A 72 13.30 -13.08 5.75
N VAL A 73 13.17 -12.82 4.45
CA VAL A 73 13.34 -11.47 3.87
C VAL A 73 12.35 -10.49 4.50
N GLY A 74 11.06 -10.84 4.55
CA GLY A 74 10.04 -10.01 5.20
C GLY A 74 10.29 -9.82 6.70
N ARG A 75 10.66 -10.89 7.42
CA ARG A 75 10.92 -10.85 8.87
C ARG A 75 12.11 -9.96 9.23
N LYS A 76 13.13 -9.88 8.37
CA LYS A 76 14.25 -8.92 8.51
C LYS A 76 13.78 -7.45 8.44
N GLU A 77 12.62 -7.20 7.86
CA GLU A 77 11.96 -5.88 7.81
C GLU A 77 10.98 -5.65 8.96
N GLY A 78 10.83 -6.62 9.85
CA GLY A 78 9.85 -6.57 10.94
C GLY A 78 8.44 -6.99 10.57
N VAL A 79 8.25 -7.70 9.45
CA VAL A 79 6.99 -8.41 9.13
C VAL A 79 6.77 -9.50 10.17
N ARG A 80 5.59 -9.50 10.78
CA ARG A 80 5.13 -10.52 11.72
C ARG A 80 4.18 -11.50 11.01
N ASP A 81 3.93 -12.65 11.61
CA ASP A 81 3.03 -13.63 10.99
C ASP A 81 1.58 -13.11 10.94
N GLU A 82 1.20 -12.19 11.84
CA GLU A 82 -0.09 -11.49 11.82
C GLU A 82 -0.20 -10.58 10.58
N ASP A 83 0.88 -9.90 10.20
CA ASP A 83 0.94 -9.04 9.00
C ASP A 83 0.74 -9.88 7.73
N VAL A 84 1.38 -11.06 7.69
CA VAL A 84 1.22 -12.02 6.60
C VAL A 84 -0.22 -12.51 6.51
N ARG A 85 -0.83 -12.87 7.64
CA ARG A 85 -2.22 -13.33 7.68
C ARG A 85 -3.18 -12.23 7.25
N TRP A 86 -3.02 -11.02 7.77
CA TRP A 86 -3.84 -9.88 7.39
C TRP A 86 -3.80 -9.64 5.88
N TRP A 87 -2.60 -9.57 5.30
CA TRP A 87 -2.43 -9.32 3.87
C TRP A 87 -3.08 -10.40 3.00
N PHE A 88 -2.78 -11.67 3.27
CA PHE A 88 -3.23 -12.75 2.38
C PHE A 88 -4.67 -13.22 2.65
N ASN A 89 -5.26 -12.88 3.80
CA ASN A 89 -6.69 -13.12 4.06
C ASN A 89 -7.60 -12.08 3.39
N MET A 90 -7.08 -10.93 2.97
CA MET A 90 -7.84 -10.01 2.11
C MET A 90 -8.11 -10.62 0.73
N HIS A 91 -9.18 -10.18 0.08
CA HIS A 91 -9.44 -10.61 -1.29
C HIS A 91 -8.33 -10.06 -2.23
N PRO A 92 -7.82 -10.82 -3.22
CA PRO A 92 -6.77 -10.34 -4.12
C PRO A 92 -7.10 -9.01 -4.82
N ILE A 93 -8.35 -8.84 -5.26
CA ILE A 93 -8.81 -7.57 -5.87
C ILE A 93 -8.75 -6.43 -4.84
N GLU A 94 -9.11 -6.68 -3.58
CA GLU A 94 -9.07 -5.67 -2.52
C GLU A 94 -7.63 -5.22 -2.24
N ARG A 95 -6.66 -6.16 -2.19
CA ARG A 95 -5.24 -5.81 -2.12
C ARG A 95 -4.80 -4.91 -3.27
N GLN A 96 -5.14 -5.27 -4.50
CA GLN A 96 -4.79 -4.49 -5.69
C GLN A 96 -5.44 -3.10 -5.67
N MET A 97 -6.71 -2.99 -5.27
CA MET A 97 -7.39 -1.70 -5.09
C MET A 97 -6.69 -0.83 -4.04
N MET A 98 -6.22 -1.43 -2.95
CA MET A 98 -5.47 -0.73 -1.92
C MET A 98 -4.14 -0.17 -2.45
N MET A 99 -3.43 -0.94 -3.29
CA MET A 99 -2.20 -0.50 -3.95
C MET A 99 -2.45 0.61 -4.97
N LYS A 100 -3.52 0.49 -5.78
CA LYS A 100 -3.90 1.53 -6.74
C LYS A 100 -4.27 2.84 -6.07
N MET A 101 -4.84 2.80 -4.87
CA MET A 101 -5.13 4.02 -4.12
C MET A 101 -3.86 4.76 -3.69
N ASP A 102 -2.81 4.04 -3.31
CA ASP A 102 -1.51 4.66 -3.03
C ASP A 102 -0.92 5.31 -4.28
N GLU A 103 -1.02 4.63 -5.43
CA GLU A 103 -0.56 5.16 -6.72
C GLU A 103 -1.35 6.40 -7.13
N PHE A 104 -2.67 6.40 -6.89
CA PHE A 104 -3.52 7.55 -7.10
C PHE A 104 -3.05 8.74 -6.25
N HIS A 105 -2.89 8.57 -4.95
CA HIS A 105 -2.40 9.65 -4.06
C HIS A 105 -1.03 10.18 -4.47
N LYS A 106 -0.09 9.28 -4.80
CA LYS A 106 1.24 9.67 -5.31
C LYS A 106 1.13 10.50 -6.59
N THR A 107 0.30 10.07 -7.53
CA THR A 107 0.09 10.76 -8.81
C THR A 107 -0.56 12.13 -8.61
N THR A 108 -1.59 12.22 -7.75
CA THR A 108 -2.22 13.49 -7.40
C THR A 108 -1.21 14.47 -6.77
N LEU A 109 -0.33 13.98 -5.90
CA LEU A 109 0.73 14.81 -5.31
C LEU A 109 1.72 15.31 -6.38
N VAL A 110 2.15 14.46 -7.32
CA VAL A 110 3.00 14.90 -8.45
C VAL A 110 2.29 16.00 -9.23
N VAL A 111 1.03 15.78 -9.63
CA VAL A 111 0.26 16.75 -10.43
C VAL A 111 0.15 18.08 -9.70
N SER A 112 -0.16 18.07 -8.39
CA SER A 112 -0.24 19.28 -7.57
C SER A 112 1.09 20.03 -7.53
N LEU A 113 2.21 19.33 -7.32
CA LEU A 113 3.53 19.96 -7.25
C LEU A 113 3.95 20.57 -8.60
N LEU A 114 3.62 19.92 -9.72
CA LEU A 114 3.85 20.46 -11.05
C LEU A 114 3.01 21.72 -11.30
N GLN A 115 1.76 21.75 -10.84
CA GLN A 115 0.89 22.94 -10.93
C GLN A 115 1.44 24.12 -10.10
N ASP A 116 2.09 23.83 -8.98
CA ASP A 116 2.82 24.81 -8.16
C ASP A 116 4.17 25.26 -8.78
N GLY A 117 4.47 24.80 -10.00
CA GLY A 117 5.67 25.19 -10.75
C GLY A 117 6.93 24.42 -10.38
N LYS A 118 6.82 23.28 -9.68
CA LYS A 118 7.96 22.40 -9.43
C LYS A 118 8.35 21.65 -10.69
N GLU A 119 9.65 21.40 -10.83
CA GLU A 119 10.17 20.50 -11.86
C GLU A 119 9.83 19.03 -11.54
N MET A 120 9.65 18.21 -12.58
CA MET A 120 9.27 16.79 -12.45
C MET A 120 10.18 16.02 -11.47
N GLU A 121 11.50 16.19 -11.58
CA GLU A 121 12.41 15.49 -10.68
C GLU A 121 12.28 15.94 -9.22
N GLU A 122 11.99 17.21 -8.97
CA GLU A 122 11.75 17.71 -7.62
C GLU A 122 10.45 17.14 -7.06
N ALA A 123 9.39 17.10 -7.87
CA ALA A 123 8.11 16.51 -7.49
C ALA A 123 8.25 15.03 -7.13
N LEU A 124 8.96 14.24 -7.95
CA LEU A 124 9.22 12.82 -7.67
C LEU A 124 10.02 12.63 -6.38
N ARG A 125 11.06 13.44 -6.14
CA ARG A 125 11.83 13.38 -4.88
C ARG A 125 10.95 13.68 -3.66
N GLN A 126 10.01 14.62 -3.76
CA GLN A 126 9.08 14.91 -2.67
C GLN A 126 8.12 13.74 -2.43
N VAL A 127 7.60 13.10 -3.47
CA VAL A 127 6.74 11.91 -3.31
C VAL A 127 7.49 10.79 -2.60
N GLU A 128 8.73 10.48 -3.01
CA GLU A 128 9.56 9.46 -2.35
C GLU A 128 9.90 9.82 -0.89
N LYS A 129 9.97 11.12 -0.58
CA LYS A 129 10.21 11.63 0.76
C LYS A 129 9.01 11.39 1.68
N TYR A 130 7.80 11.63 1.19
CA TYR A 130 6.58 11.66 2.00
C TYR A 130 5.71 10.39 1.91
N HIS A 131 5.98 9.49 0.97
CA HIS A 131 5.17 8.28 0.78
C HIS A 131 6.00 6.99 0.78
N PRO A 132 5.49 5.91 1.40
CA PRO A 132 6.17 4.62 1.38
C PRO A 132 6.22 4.03 -0.03
N ILE A 133 7.32 3.33 -0.31
CA ILE A 133 7.48 2.51 -1.51
C ILE A 133 7.41 1.05 -1.08
N PHE A 134 6.42 0.33 -1.60
CA PHE A 134 6.24 -1.09 -1.34
C PHE A 134 6.78 -1.96 -2.47
N GLY A 135 7.13 -3.20 -2.15
CA GLY A 135 7.57 -4.21 -3.10
C GLY A 135 8.56 -5.19 -2.50
N ASP A 136 9.37 -5.82 -3.35
CA ASP A 136 10.44 -6.72 -2.93
C ASP A 136 11.59 -5.93 -2.27
N PRO A 137 11.89 -6.18 -0.98
CA PRO A 137 12.97 -5.47 -0.29
C PRO A 137 14.38 -5.82 -0.79
N GLU A 138 14.55 -6.92 -1.53
CA GLU A 138 15.82 -7.29 -2.16
C GLU A 138 15.99 -6.61 -3.53
N ASN A 139 14.94 -6.01 -4.09
CA ASN A 139 15.02 -5.24 -5.32
C ASN A 139 15.68 -3.87 -5.08
N THR A 140 17.00 -3.85 -5.23
CA THR A 140 17.84 -2.66 -5.01
C THR A 140 18.20 -1.89 -6.29
N LYS A 141 17.46 -2.13 -7.39
CA LYS A 141 17.75 -1.51 -8.70
C LYS A 141 17.66 0.02 -8.68
N LYS A 142 16.68 0.57 -7.95
CA LYS A 142 16.42 2.02 -7.89
C LYS A 142 16.80 2.63 -6.53
N GLN A 143 16.53 1.93 -5.44
CA GLN A 143 16.71 2.40 -4.07
C GLN A 143 17.63 1.42 -3.31
N LYS A 144 18.47 1.93 -2.39
CA LYS A 144 19.45 1.13 -1.64
C LYS A 144 19.37 1.42 -0.14
N GLY A 145 19.95 0.53 0.66
CA GLY A 145 20.04 0.69 2.11
C GLY A 145 18.67 0.80 2.77
N GLU A 146 18.47 1.82 3.60
CA GLU A 146 17.20 2.04 4.32
C GLU A 146 16.07 2.58 3.42
N ASN A 147 16.36 2.99 2.17
CA ASN A 147 15.36 3.52 1.24
C ASN A 147 14.74 2.44 0.33
N ARG A 148 15.26 1.21 0.36
CA ARG A 148 14.74 0.09 -0.46
C ARG A 148 13.26 -0.18 -0.17
N PRO A 149 12.51 -0.85 -1.07
CA PRO A 149 11.09 -1.11 -0.88
C PRO A 149 10.78 -1.80 0.47
N LEU A 150 9.61 -1.53 1.02
CA LEU A 150 9.05 -2.21 2.18
C LEU A 150 8.17 -3.38 1.73
N PRO A 151 8.10 -4.49 2.48
CA PRO A 151 7.14 -5.55 2.20
C PRO A 151 5.69 -5.03 2.25
N GLU A 152 4.86 -5.43 1.30
CA GLU A 152 3.44 -5.07 1.23
C GLU A 152 2.66 -5.52 2.47
N GLN A 153 3.11 -6.59 3.13
CA GLN A 153 2.49 -7.11 4.35
C GLN A 153 2.48 -6.08 5.49
N LEU A 154 3.41 -5.12 5.50
CA LEU A 154 3.46 -4.08 6.53
C LEU A 154 2.40 -2.97 6.34
N LYS A 155 1.63 -3.00 5.25
CA LYS A 155 0.78 -1.87 4.83
C LYS A 155 -0.23 -1.44 5.90
N ASP A 156 -0.87 -2.38 6.59
CA ASP A 156 -1.83 -2.05 7.67
C ASP A 156 -1.17 -1.28 8.81
N ARG A 157 -0.10 -1.84 9.39
CA ARG A 157 0.65 -1.22 10.48
C ARG A 157 1.20 0.15 10.10
N ILE A 158 1.67 0.30 8.85
CA ILE A 158 2.15 1.58 8.34
C ILE A 158 1.00 2.58 8.20
N ASN A 159 -0.15 2.18 7.67
CA ASN A 159 -1.33 3.05 7.57
C ASN A 159 -1.80 3.51 8.96
N ILE A 160 -1.90 2.59 9.92
CA ILE A 160 -2.24 2.89 11.32
C ILE A 160 -1.22 3.84 11.94
N TYR A 161 0.07 3.65 11.68
CA TYR A 161 1.13 4.54 12.14
C TYR A 161 0.98 5.95 11.53
N ILE A 162 0.76 6.04 10.21
CA ILE A 162 0.55 7.31 9.49
C ILE A 162 -0.63 8.06 10.10
N GLU A 163 -1.78 7.41 10.26
CA GLU A 163 -3.00 8.01 10.81
C GLU A 163 -2.75 8.53 12.22
N LYS A 164 -2.23 7.69 13.12
CA LYS A 164 -1.92 8.10 14.51
C LYS A 164 -0.98 9.29 14.58
N ARG A 165 0.08 9.31 13.75
CA ARG A 165 1.08 10.38 13.76
C ARG A 165 0.54 11.68 13.16
N ALA A 166 -0.22 11.58 12.08
CA ALA A 166 -0.88 12.73 11.45
C ALA A 166 -1.92 13.37 12.36
N THR A 167 -2.68 12.58 13.13
CA THR A 167 -3.69 13.10 14.05
C THR A 167 -3.08 13.64 15.35
N ASN A 168 -2.15 12.91 15.97
CA ASN A 168 -1.72 13.22 17.33
C ASN A 168 -0.58 14.24 17.37
N ASN A 169 0.38 14.19 16.43
CA ASN A 169 1.59 15.01 16.46
C ASN A 169 2.06 15.40 15.04
N PRO A 170 1.25 16.11 14.24
CA PRO A 170 1.51 16.36 12.82
C PRO A 170 2.84 17.09 12.56
N GLU A 171 3.17 18.12 13.34
CA GLU A 171 4.40 18.90 13.15
C GLU A 171 5.65 18.09 13.43
N GLN A 172 5.66 17.32 14.54
CA GLN A 172 6.78 16.44 14.84
C GLN A 172 6.89 15.32 13.80
N TYR A 173 5.77 14.79 13.33
CA TYR A 173 5.75 13.79 12.29
C TYR A 173 6.35 14.29 10.98
N LYS A 174 5.97 15.50 10.53
CA LYS A 174 6.57 16.14 9.36
C LYS A 174 8.08 16.30 9.53
N LYS A 175 8.53 16.79 10.70
CA LYS A 175 9.95 16.94 11.02
C LYS A 175 10.71 15.61 11.00
N ASP A 176 10.10 14.53 11.49
CA ASP A 176 10.72 13.20 11.48
C ASP A 176 10.89 12.64 10.06
N ILE A 177 9.92 12.90 9.17
CA ILE A 177 10.04 12.58 7.74
C ILE A 177 11.16 13.42 7.11
N GLU A 178 11.18 14.73 7.36
CA GLU A 178 12.19 15.67 6.84
C GLU A 178 13.62 15.29 7.25
N ASN A 179 13.80 14.79 8.48
CA ASN A 179 15.11 14.34 8.99
C ASN A 179 15.50 12.91 8.55
N SER A 180 14.59 12.14 7.97
CA SER A 180 14.86 10.77 7.48
C SER A 180 15.28 10.78 6.01
N SER A 181 16.09 9.85 5.53
CA SER A 181 16.50 9.85 4.10
C SER A 181 15.34 9.59 3.13
N SER A 182 14.32 8.86 3.57
CA SER A 182 13.07 8.60 2.87
C SER A 182 11.98 8.22 3.88
N PHE A 183 10.73 8.11 3.42
CA PHE A 183 9.66 7.56 4.23
C PHE A 183 9.97 6.11 4.67
N ASN A 184 10.52 5.30 3.77
CA ASN A 184 10.89 3.91 4.08
C ASN A 184 11.95 3.83 5.20
N ALA A 185 12.91 4.76 5.20
CA ALA A 185 13.93 4.82 6.25
C ALA A 185 13.32 5.20 7.61
N LEU A 186 12.35 6.13 7.63
CA LEU A 186 11.59 6.44 8.84
C LEU A 186 10.87 5.20 9.35
N ILE A 187 10.11 4.50 8.50
CA ILE A 187 9.39 3.28 8.90
C ILE A 187 10.33 2.22 9.48
N ARG A 188 11.48 1.96 8.85
CA ARG A 188 12.47 1.02 9.40
C ARG A 188 13.01 1.45 10.76
N LYS A 189 13.28 2.74 10.95
CA LYS A 189 13.69 3.30 12.24
C LYS A 189 12.61 3.05 13.31
N GLU A 190 11.35 3.32 12.98
CA GLU A 190 10.23 3.20 13.92
C GLU A 190 9.89 1.73 14.24
N ILE A 191 10.07 0.81 13.28
CA ILE A 191 9.98 -0.64 13.53
C ILE A 191 11.08 -1.09 14.51
N LYS A 192 12.34 -0.66 14.28
CA LYS A 192 13.47 -0.97 15.19
C LYS A 192 13.24 -0.42 16.60
N ALA A 193 12.55 0.71 16.71
CA ALA A 193 12.18 1.33 17.99
C ALA A 193 10.95 0.68 18.67
N GLY A 194 10.22 -0.19 17.98
CA GLY A 194 9.00 -0.83 18.50
C GLY A 194 7.76 0.06 18.45
N ASN A 195 7.77 1.12 17.64
CA ASN A 195 6.66 2.07 17.52
C ASN A 195 5.59 1.65 16.49
N LEU A 196 5.84 0.56 15.74
CA LEU A 196 4.91 -0.06 14.79
C LEU A 196 4.45 -1.45 15.25
#